data_AF-A0A2S7KZ91-F1
#
_entry.id   AF-A0A2S7KZ91-F1
#
_cell.length_a   1.000
_cell.length_b   1.000
_cell.length_c   1.000
_cell.angle_alpha   90.00
_cell.angle_beta   90.00
_cell.angle_gamma   90.00
#
_symmetry.space_group_name_H-M   'P 1'
#
loop_
_entity.id
_entity.type
_entity.pdbx_description
1 polymer ?
#
loop_
_entity_poly.entity_id
_entity_poly.type
_entity_poly.pdbx_seq_one_letter_code
_entity_poly.pdbx_strand_id
1 'polypeptide(L)'
;MDSELTDLAGIKAVTISTLQVIPSEGAFVDGDKTKLDGIAALISALEAQVTALEAQIPTVAIGDFRVGGVVFWVDPTDNTHGLVCAIEDQSVGIQWYNGSNTTTGATATAIGTGSANTTAIIANQGAVETAYAAGLARAYRGGGYTDWFLPSKDELNEMYQNMATINSTAAANGGSAFSTNYYWSSTEFALNFALLQYFYNGFQNYNNKNVTYYVRAVRAF
;
A
#
# COMPACT_ATOMS: atom_id res chain seq x y z
N MET A 1 -74.94 49.18 -33.72
CA MET A 1 -73.88 48.29 -34.22
C MET A 1 -72.80 49.20 -34.77
N ASP A 2 -71.76 49.59 -34.07
CA ASP A 2 -71.13 49.09 -32.86
C ASP A 2 -70.51 50.29 -32.13
N SER A 3 -70.77 50.47 -30.84
CA SER A 3 -70.03 51.44 -30.01
C SER A 3 -69.23 50.75 -28.91
N GLU A 4 -68.93 49.46 -29.03
CA GLU A 4 -68.09 48.71 -28.09
C GLU A 4 -66.59 49.07 -28.16
N LEU A 5 -66.22 50.21 -28.75
CA LEU A 5 -64.82 50.63 -28.90
C LEU A 5 -64.37 51.73 -27.93
N THR A 6 -65.23 52.21 -27.03
CA THR A 6 -64.86 53.26 -26.06
C THR A 6 -63.94 52.77 -24.94
N ASP A 7 -63.86 51.45 -24.70
CA ASP A 7 -62.96 50.86 -23.69
C ASP A 7 -61.56 50.49 -24.22
N LEU A 8 -61.32 50.60 -25.53
CA LEU A 8 -60.02 50.22 -26.10
C LEU A 8 -58.90 51.25 -25.82
N ALA A 9 -59.24 52.48 -25.45
CA ALA A 9 -58.26 53.52 -25.12
C ALA A 9 -57.50 53.19 -23.82
N GLY A 10 -58.18 52.58 -22.85
CA GLY A 10 -57.56 52.11 -21.60
C GLY A 10 -56.63 50.92 -21.83
N ILE A 11 -57.00 50.01 -22.75
CA ILE A 11 -56.24 48.79 -23.05
C ILE A 11 -55.02 49.08 -23.95
N LYS A 12 -55.11 50.05 -24.89
CA LYS A 12 -53.99 50.46 -25.75
C LYS A 12 -52.84 51.18 -25.04
N ALA A 13 -53.09 51.73 -23.84
CA ALA A 13 -52.06 52.38 -23.03
C ALA A 13 -51.23 51.38 -22.21
N VAL A 14 -51.65 50.12 -22.15
CA VAL A 14 -51.00 49.07 -21.37
C VAL A 14 -49.89 48.44 -22.21
N THR A 15 -48.71 49.03 -22.18
CA THR A 15 -47.49 48.41 -22.72
C THR A 15 -47.02 47.32 -21.75
N ILE A 16 -46.40 46.24 -22.24
CA ILE A 16 -45.89 45.14 -21.38
C ILE A 16 -44.99 45.66 -20.24
N SER A 17 -44.31 46.79 -20.46
CA SER A 17 -43.52 47.53 -19.46
C SER A 17 -44.33 48.04 -18.26
N THR A 18 -45.67 48.08 -18.35
CA THR A 18 -46.60 48.53 -17.30
C THR A 18 -47.34 47.40 -16.60
N LEU A 19 -47.30 46.15 -17.11
CA LEU A 19 -48.09 45.04 -16.58
C LEU A 19 -47.38 44.17 -15.55
N GLN A 20 -46.05 44.14 -15.55
CA GLN A 20 -45.28 43.53 -14.47
C GLN A 20 -43.83 43.98 -14.63
N VAL A 21 -43.25 44.50 -13.56
CA VAL A 21 -41.79 44.64 -13.48
C VAL A 21 -41.22 43.23 -13.62
N ILE A 22 -40.48 42.98 -14.70
CA ILE A 22 -39.68 41.75 -14.80
C ILE A 22 -38.74 41.79 -13.60
N PRO A 23 -38.84 40.85 -12.64
CA PRO A 23 -37.96 40.86 -11.50
C PRO A 23 -36.52 40.82 -12.02
N SER A 24 -35.70 41.80 -11.65
CA SER A 24 -34.26 41.73 -11.91
C SER A 24 -33.73 40.43 -11.31
N GLU A 25 -32.74 39.81 -11.92
CA GLU A 25 -32.10 38.60 -11.39
C GLU A 25 -31.76 38.83 -9.90
N GLY A 26 -32.41 38.09 -9.00
CA GLY A 26 -32.37 38.30 -7.53
C GLY A 26 -33.62 38.92 -6.87
N ALA A 27 -34.68 39.23 -7.60
CA ALA A 27 -35.92 39.79 -7.02
C ALA A 27 -36.88 38.75 -6.39
N PHE A 28 -36.50 37.47 -6.39
CA PHE A 28 -37.07 36.49 -5.48
C PHE A 28 -36.28 36.55 -4.17
N VAL A 29 -36.90 37.05 -3.11
CA VAL A 29 -36.36 37.04 -1.74
C VAL A 29 -36.00 35.61 -1.27
N ASP A 30 -36.53 34.59 -1.96
CA ASP A 30 -36.23 33.17 -1.75
C ASP A 30 -35.49 32.48 -2.92
N GLY A 31 -35.15 33.21 -3.98
CA GLY A 31 -34.24 32.78 -5.05
C GLY A 31 -32.80 33.15 -4.67
N ASP A 32 -32.38 32.62 -3.53
CA ASP A 32 -31.37 33.22 -2.67
C ASP A 32 -29.95 32.96 -3.18
N LYS A 33 -29.52 33.79 -4.14
CA LYS A 33 -28.13 33.82 -4.61
C LYS A 33 -27.14 34.04 -3.46
N THR A 34 -27.52 34.72 -2.39
CA THR A 34 -26.63 34.94 -1.24
C THR A 34 -26.41 33.69 -0.40
N LYS A 35 -27.44 32.84 -0.23
CA LYS A 35 -27.28 31.48 0.32
C LYS A 35 -26.42 30.62 -0.59
N LEU A 36 -26.62 30.71 -1.92
CA LEU A 36 -25.82 29.96 -2.88
C LEU A 36 -24.33 30.38 -2.84
N ASP A 37 -24.06 31.68 -2.81
CA ASP A 37 -22.72 32.24 -2.70
C ASP A 37 -22.09 31.89 -1.32
N GLY A 38 -22.89 31.86 -0.25
CA GLY A 38 -22.48 31.40 1.08
C GLY A 38 -22.13 29.91 1.12
N ILE A 39 -22.90 29.07 0.43
CA ILE A 39 -22.60 27.64 0.27
C ILE A 39 -21.30 27.46 -0.54
N ALA A 40 -21.12 28.22 -1.62
CA ALA A 40 -19.90 28.16 -2.43
C ALA A 40 -18.66 28.54 -1.60
N ALA A 41 -18.75 29.59 -0.78
CA ALA A 41 -17.67 29.99 0.13
C ALA A 41 -17.36 28.91 1.18
N LEU A 42 -18.38 28.26 1.73
CA LEU A 42 -18.22 27.15 2.67
C LEU A 42 -17.57 25.92 2.00
N ILE A 43 -17.94 25.61 0.75
CA ILE A 43 -17.31 24.53 -0.02
C ILE A 43 -15.84 24.82 -0.25
N SER A 44 -15.48 26.03 -0.71
CA SER A 44 -14.07 26.39 -0.90
C SER A 44 -13.27 26.36 0.39
N ALA A 45 -13.87 26.78 1.51
CA ALA A 45 -13.22 26.68 2.82
C ALA A 45 -13.02 25.22 3.26
N LEU A 46 -14.00 24.34 2.99
CA LEU A 46 -13.89 22.91 3.28
C LEU A 46 -12.83 22.24 2.40
N GLU A 47 -12.80 22.53 1.10
CA GLU A 47 -11.78 22.03 0.17
C GLU A 47 -10.37 22.44 0.60
N ALA A 48 -10.20 23.68 1.06
CA ALA A 48 -8.93 24.15 1.61
C ALA A 48 -8.54 23.41 2.90
N GLN A 49 -9.49 23.12 3.79
CA GLN A 49 -9.24 22.32 4.99
C GLN A 49 -8.87 20.87 4.66
N VAL A 50 -9.54 20.25 3.69
CA VAL A 50 -9.23 18.90 3.20
C VAL A 50 -7.82 18.87 2.63
N THR A 51 -7.46 19.82 1.76
CA THR A 51 -6.12 19.91 1.16
C THR A 51 -5.03 20.09 2.23
N ALA A 52 -5.29 20.94 3.24
CA ALA A 52 -4.36 21.16 4.34
C ALA A 52 -4.20 19.92 5.22
N LEU A 53 -5.23 19.10 5.37
CA LEU A 53 -5.19 17.85 6.12
C LEU A 53 -4.47 16.74 5.33
N GLU A 54 -4.70 16.65 4.02
CA GLU A 54 -3.99 15.73 3.13
C GLU A 54 -2.48 16.01 3.09
N ALA A 55 -2.08 17.29 3.08
CA ALA A 55 -0.68 17.69 3.16
C ALA A 55 0.02 17.31 4.49
N GLN A 56 -0.76 16.98 5.53
CA GLN A 56 -0.23 16.54 6.82
C GLN A 56 -0.09 15.02 6.93
N ILE A 57 -0.56 14.24 5.95
CA ILE A 57 -0.40 12.79 5.95
C ILE A 57 1.04 12.48 5.51
N PRO A 58 1.91 11.95 6.39
CA PRO A 58 3.27 11.63 6.02
C PRO A 58 3.26 10.48 5.01
N THR A 59 3.55 10.82 3.75
CA THR A 59 3.67 9.85 2.65
C THR A 59 4.71 8.81 3.00
N VAL A 60 4.38 7.55 2.73
CA VAL A 60 5.28 6.43 2.96
C VAL A 60 6.34 6.46 1.86
N ALA A 61 7.62 6.47 2.24
CA ALA A 61 8.73 6.41 1.30
C ALA A 61 9.57 5.15 1.50
N ILE A 62 10.18 4.68 0.42
CA ILE A 62 11.19 3.64 0.46
C ILE A 62 12.34 4.09 1.37
N GLY A 63 12.71 3.24 2.33
CA GLY A 63 13.72 3.54 3.34
C GLY A 63 13.17 4.07 4.66
N ASP A 64 11.89 4.42 4.77
CA ASP A 64 11.30 4.81 6.05
C ASP A 64 11.38 3.66 7.05
N PHE A 65 11.68 3.97 8.32
CA PHE A 65 11.49 3.02 9.40
C PHE A 65 10.04 3.09 9.89
N ARG A 66 9.25 2.04 9.61
CA ARG A 66 7.85 1.96 10.00
C ARG A 66 7.55 0.57 10.54
N VAL A 67 6.66 0.52 11.52
CA VAL A 67 6.07 -0.72 12.01
C VAL A 67 7.08 -1.87 12.30
N GLY A 68 8.24 -1.50 12.84
CA GLY A 68 9.30 -2.44 13.24
C GLY A 68 10.28 -2.85 12.13
N GLY A 69 10.17 -2.31 10.92
CA GLY A 69 11.06 -2.63 9.80
C GLY A 69 11.34 -1.44 8.90
N VAL A 70 12.10 -1.69 7.83
CA VAL A 70 12.41 -0.69 6.79
C VAL A 70 11.52 -0.92 5.59
N VAL A 71 10.82 0.13 5.15
CA VAL A 71 9.99 0.11 3.94
C VAL A 71 10.86 -0.17 2.72
N PHE A 72 10.56 -1.24 2.00
CA PHE A 72 11.25 -1.59 0.75
C PHE A 72 10.31 -1.62 -0.46
N TRP A 73 8.99 -1.56 -0.24
CA TRP A 73 8.00 -1.47 -1.28
C TRP A 73 6.77 -0.69 -0.77
N VAL A 74 6.20 0.12 -1.65
CA VAL A 74 4.97 0.89 -1.40
C VAL A 74 4.00 0.54 -2.51
N ASP A 75 2.73 0.30 -2.16
CA ASP A 75 1.71 -0.03 -3.14
C ASP A 75 1.47 1.18 -4.06
N PRO A 76 1.73 1.06 -5.38
CA PRO A 76 1.58 2.18 -6.30
C PRO A 76 0.11 2.60 -6.51
N THR A 77 -0.86 1.79 -6.07
CA THR A 77 -2.29 2.07 -6.26
C THR A 77 -2.83 3.04 -5.21
N ASP A 78 -2.35 2.99 -3.97
CA ASP A 78 -2.84 3.81 -2.88
C ASP A 78 -1.77 4.57 -2.08
N ASN A 79 -0.49 4.22 -2.22
CA ASN A 79 0.66 4.79 -1.49
C ASN A 79 0.53 4.80 0.05
N THR A 80 -0.37 4.01 0.60
CA THR A 80 -0.64 3.89 2.04
C THR A 80 -0.23 2.54 2.59
N HIS A 81 -0.37 1.49 1.80
CA HIS A 81 0.08 0.15 2.15
C HIS A 81 1.46 -0.14 1.56
N GLY A 82 2.14 -1.10 2.13
CA GLY A 82 3.44 -1.52 1.62
C GLY A 82 4.03 -2.69 2.36
N LEU A 83 5.31 -2.92 2.12
CA LEU A 83 6.07 -3.98 2.77
C LEU A 83 7.29 -3.39 3.47
N VAL A 84 7.55 -3.87 4.68
CA VAL A 84 8.79 -3.64 5.40
C VAL A 84 9.59 -4.93 5.56
N CYS A 85 10.91 -4.82 5.57
CA CYS A 85 11.79 -5.91 5.97
C CYS A 85 12.31 -5.70 7.38
N ALA A 86 12.68 -6.79 8.06
CA ALA A 86 13.35 -6.73 9.34
C ALA A 86 14.66 -5.92 9.23
N ILE A 87 15.10 -5.36 10.35
CA ILE A 87 16.36 -4.59 10.39
C ILE A 87 17.61 -5.47 10.44
N GLU A 88 17.45 -6.78 10.57
CA GLU A 88 18.55 -7.74 10.67
C GLU A 88 18.12 -9.11 10.13
N ASP A 89 19.09 -9.94 9.76
CA ASP A 89 18.85 -11.31 9.32
C ASP A 89 18.44 -12.18 10.51
N GLN A 90 17.37 -12.95 10.37
CA GLN A 90 16.94 -13.90 11.41
C GLN A 90 17.87 -15.12 11.44
N SER A 91 18.54 -15.43 10.33
CA SER A 91 19.57 -16.47 10.27
C SER A 91 20.59 -16.17 9.17
N VAL A 92 21.83 -16.60 9.42
CA VAL A 92 22.95 -16.61 8.46
C VAL A 92 23.07 -17.92 7.68
N GLY A 93 22.18 -18.89 7.95
CA GLY A 93 22.23 -20.21 7.35
C GLY A 93 21.17 -21.13 7.94
N ILE A 94 20.05 -21.27 7.24
CA ILE A 94 18.97 -22.18 7.61
C ILE A 94 18.41 -22.88 6.37
N GLN A 95 17.99 -24.14 6.53
CA GLN A 95 17.33 -24.87 5.45
C GLN A 95 15.92 -24.32 5.18
N TRP A 96 15.43 -24.54 3.97
CA TRP A 96 14.11 -24.08 3.54
C TRP A 96 12.96 -24.93 4.10
N TYR A 97 13.20 -26.24 4.21
CA TYR A 97 12.24 -27.27 4.64
C TYR A 97 12.42 -27.73 6.10
N ASN A 98 11.47 -28.50 6.64
CA ASN A 98 11.54 -29.08 7.99
C ASN A 98 11.87 -30.58 7.95
N GLY A 99 12.97 -30.95 7.29
CA GLY A 99 13.51 -32.32 7.31
C GLY A 99 12.81 -33.35 6.41
N SER A 100 11.68 -33.01 5.78
CA SER A 100 11.01 -33.86 4.78
C SER A 100 10.75 -33.11 3.49
N ASN A 101 11.09 -33.73 2.35
CA ASN A 101 10.82 -33.16 1.03
C ASN A 101 9.36 -33.43 0.65
N THR A 102 8.58 -32.36 0.60
CA THR A 102 7.17 -32.35 0.20
C THR A 102 6.94 -31.18 -0.75
N THR A 103 5.89 -31.29 -1.56
CA THR A 103 5.36 -30.17 -2.35
C THR A 103 4.42 -29.37 -1.45
N THR A 104 4.83 -28.15 -1.12
CA THR A 104 4.08 -27.24 -0.25
C THR A 104 3.00 -26.49 -1.00
N GLY A 105 3.15 -26.32 -2.32
CA GLY A 105 2.25 -25.51 -3.15
C GLY A 105 2.51 -24.00 -3.05
N ALA A 106 3.58 -23.59 -2.35
CA ALA A 106 3.99 -22.19 -2.21
C ALA A 106 4.70 -21.67 -3.47
N THR A 107 4.05 -21.71 -4.63
CA THR A 107 4.69 -21.45 -5.94
C THR A 107 4.55 -20.01 -6.43
N ALA A 108 3.83 -19.15 -5.70
CA ALA A 108 3.59 -17.78 -6.14
C ALA A 108 4.87 -16.93 -6.04
N THR A 109 5.13 -16.09 -7.04
CA THR A 109 6.36 -15.26 -7.10
C THR A 109 6.10 -13.80 -6.77
N ALA A 110 4.91 -13.29 -7.09
CA ALA A 110 4.61 -11.87 -7.16
C ALA A 110 4.76 -11.16 -5.80
N ILE A 111 4.87 -9.83 -5.87
CA ILE A 111 4.80 -8.97 -4.67
C ILE A 111 3.43 -9.14 -4.00
N GLY A 112 3.43 -9.27 -2.67
CA GLY A 112 2.24 -9.52 -1.85
C GLY A 112 1.94 -11.00 -1.63
N THR A 113 2.69 -11.93 -2.25
CA THR A 113 2.41 -13.38 -2.14
C THR A 113 3.22 -14.09 -1.07
N GLY A 114 4.24 -13.44 -0.49
CA GLY A 114 5.14 -14.08 0.48
C GLY A 114 4.44 -14.58 1.75
N SER A 115 3.40 -13.86 2.22
CA SER A 115 2.63 -14.25 3.40
C SER A 115 1.80 -15.52 3.17
N ALA A 116 1.15 -15.61 2.00
CA ALA A 116 0.37 -16.79 1.61
C ALA A 116 1.28 -18.01 1.41
N ASN A 117 2.42 -17.83 0.71
CA ASN A 117 3.44 -18.87 0.54
C ASN A 117 3.95 -19.38 1.89
N THR A 118 4.37 -18.47 2.78
CA THR A 118 4.86 -18.81 4.12
C THR A 118 3.82 -19.61 4.90
N THR A 119 2.54 -19.24 4.81
CA THR A 119 1.44 -19.96 5.44
C THR A 119 1.26 -21.36 4.87
N ALA A 120 1.35 -21.53 3.55
CA ALA A 120 1.29 -22.84 2.90
C ALA A 120 2.46 -23.75 3.29
N ILE A 121 3.67 -23.20 3.37
CA ILE A 121 4.86 -23.94 3.83
C ILE A 121 4.65 -24.45 5.25
N ILE A 122 4.25 -23.57 6.18
CA ILE A 122 4.03 -23.93 7.60
C ILE A 122 2.90 -24.97 7.74
N ALA A 123 1.80 -24.80 7.00
CA ALA A 123 0.70 -25.77 7.01
C ALA A 123 1.14 -27.16 6.56
N ASN A 124 2.12 -27.24 5.64
CA ASN A 124 2.62 -28.49 5.10
C ASN A 124 3.77 -29.12 5.92
N GLN A 125 4.69 -28.29 6.42
CA GLN A 125 5.95 -28.71 7.07
C GLN A 125 5.86 -28.74 8.61
N GLY A 126 4.74 -28.31 9.18
CA GLY A 126 4.52 -28.25 10.63
C GLY A 126 4.68 -26.84 11.19
N ALA A 127 4.24 -26.66 12.44
CA ALA A 127 4.12 -25.37 13.10
C ALA A 127 5.46 -24.60 13.21
N VAL A 128 5.36 -23.38 13.71
CA VAL A 128 6.42 -22.35 13.79
C VAL A 128 7.57 -22.82 14.68
N GLU A 129 8.44 -23.65 14.12
CA GLU A 129 9.72 -24.03 14.69
C GLU A 129 10.81 -23.16 14.07
N THR A 130 11.79 -22.74 14.86
CA THR A 130 12.99 -22.03 14.39
C THR A 130 13.95 -22.93 13.59
N ALA A 131 13.48 -24.11 13.16
CA ALA A 131 14.26 -25.14 12.48
C ALA A 131 14.33 -24.95 10.96
N TYR A 132 13.48 -24.11 10.36
CA TYR A 132 13.46 -23.87 8.91
C TYR A 132 13.07 -22.43 8.54
N ALA A 133 13.38 -22.01 7.31
CA ALA A 133 13.32 -20.61 6.89
C ALA A 133 11.97 -19.93 7.12
N ALA A 134 10.86 -20.55 6.67
CA ALA A 134 9.53 -19.97 6.79
C ALA A 134 9.03 -19.92 8.25
N GLY A 135 9.29 -20.98 9.03
CA GLY A 135 9.00 -21.01 10.46
C GLY A 135 9.79 -19.95 11.23
N LEU A 136 11.08 -19.79 10.94
CA LEU A 136 11.92 -18.78 11.56
C LEU A 136 11.45 -17.35 11.25
N ALA A 137 11.11 -17.06 9.98
CA ALA A 137 10.56 -15.76 9.61
C ALA A 137 9.24 -15.46 10.34
N ARG A 138 8.34 -16.45 10.44
CA ARG A 138 7.07 -16.33 11.19
C ARG A 138 7.27 -16.21 12.71
N ALA A 139 8.35 -16.76 13.25
CA ALA A 139 8.70 -16.67 14.67
C ALA A 139 9.26 -15.30 15.06
N TYR A 140 9.69 -14.48 14.09
CA TYR A 140 10.30 -13.19 14.38
C TYR A 140 9.31 -12.25 15.08
N ARG A 141 9.82 -11.45 16.03
CA ARG A 141 9.05 -10.54 16.89
C ARG A 141 9.55 -9.10 16.85
N GLY A 142 10.30 -8.73 15.80
CA GLY A 142 10.81 -7.37 15.62
C GLY A 142 9.70 -6.34 15.72
N GLY A 143 9.95 -5.26 16.49
CA GLY A 143 8.98 -4.19 16.73
C GLY A 143 7.72 -4.60 17.50
N GLY A 144 7.67 -5.81 18.09
CA GLY A 144 6.48 -6.32 18.80
C GLY A 144 5.42 -6.97 17.90
N TYR A 145 5.71 -7.16 16.62
CA TYR A 145 4.79 -7.71 15.62
C TYR A 145 4.91 -9.24 15.48
N THR A 146 3.85 -9.90 14.99
CA THR A 146 3.75 -11.38 14.95
C THR A 146 3.39 -11.93 13.57
N ASP A 147 3.14 -11.04 12.62
CA ASP A 147 2.69 -11.25 11.25
C ASP A 147 3.84 -11.25 10.24
N TRP A 148 5.07 -11.47 10.70
CA TRP A 148 6.25 -11.61 9.85
C TRP A 148 6.18 -12.89 8.99
N PHE A 149 6.77 -12.83 7.80
CA PHE A 149 6.78 -13.93 6.85
C PHE A 149 8.07 -13.94 6.00
N LEU A 150 8.32 -15.06 5.31
CA LEU A 150 9.44 -15.21 4.40
C LEU A 150 9.05 -14.60 3.04
N PRO A 151 9.84 -13.68 2.46
CA PRO A 151 9.45 -12.94 1.26
C PRO A 151 9.33 -13.86 0.04
N SER A 152 8.39 -13.58 -0.86
CA SER A 152 8.32 -14.20 -2.18
C SER A 152 9.57 -13.86 -3.01
N LYS A 153 9.77 -14.56 -4.13
CA LYS A 153 10.88 -14.27 -5.04
C LYS A 153 10.91 -12.80 -5.49
N ASP A 154 9.77 -12.20 -5.82
CA ASP A 154 9.76 -10.84 -6.36
C ASP A 154 9.86 -9.79 -5.24
N GLU A 155 9.35 -10.08 -4.03
CA GLU A 155 9.59 -9.26 -2.84
C GLU A 155 11.07 -9.24 -2.45
N LEU A 156 11.74 -10.40 -2.51
CA LEU A 156 13.17 -10.51 -2.24
C LEU A 156 14.01 -9.74 -3.27
N ASN A 157 13.56 -9.70 -4.52
CA ASN A 157 14.19 -8.87 -5.56
C ASN A 157 14.03 -7.39 -5.26
N GLU A 158 12.85 -6.96 -4.82
CA GLU A 158 12.61 -5.56 -4.45
C GLU A 158 13.50 -5.12 -3.28
N MET A 159 13.71 -6.00 -2.29
CA MET A 159 14.69 -5.77 -1.22
C MET A 159 16.12 -5.61 -1.76
N TYR A 160 16.52 -6.41 -2.75
CA TYR A 160 17.83 -6.29 -3.39
C TYR A 160 17.99 -4.95 -4.15
N GLN A 161 16.98 -4.52 -4.91
CA GLN A 161 17.02 -3.23 -5.62
C GLN A 161 17.18 -2.05 -4.66
N ASN A 162 16.56 -2.14 -3.47
CA ASN A 162 16.59 -1.09 -2.45
C ASN A 162 17.62 -1.34 -1.34
N MET A 163 18.54 -2.29 -1.53
CA MET A 163 19.45 -2.81 -0.49
C MET A 163 20.26 -1.71 0.20
N ALA A 164 20.78 -0.74 -0.56
CA ALA A 164 21.60 0.34 -0.01
C ALA A 164 20.81 1.22 0.97
N THR A 165 19.60 1.61 0.60
CA THR A 165 18.69 2.39 1.42
C THR A 165 18.28 1.61 2.67
N ILE A 166 17.92 0.34 2.50
CA ILE A 166 17.56 -0.55 3.61
C ILE A 166 18.71 -0.66 4.61
N ASN A 167 19.93 -0.89 4.12
CA ASN A 167 21.12 -1.02 4.97
C ASN A 167 21.37 0.22 5.82
N SER A 168 21.18 1.41 5.23
CA SER A 168 21.36 2.69 5.94
C SER A 168 20.35 2.83 7.07
N THR A 169 19.05 2.62 6.79
CA THR A 169 17.99 2.73 7.80
C THR A 169 18.10 1.63 8.85
N ALA A 170 18.40 0.38 8.46
CA ALA A 170 18.59 -0.73 9.39
C ALA A 170 19.71 -0.42 10.39
N ALA A 171 20.87 0.05 9.91
CA ALA A 171 21.98 0.44 10.77
C ALA A 171 21.62 1.60 11.72
N ALA A 172 20.88 2.61 11.22
CA ALA A 172 20.41 3.73 12.03
C ALA A 172 19.43 3.30 13.15
N ASN A 173 18.78 2.15 12.99
CA ASN A 173 17.82 1.58 13.95
C ASN A 173 18.41 0.39 14.73
N GLY A 174 19.75 0.25 14.77
CA GLY A 174 20.45 -0.75 15.58
C GLY A 174 20.48 -2.16 14.98
N GLY A 175 20.08 -2.31 13.71
CA GLY A 175 20.14 -3.55 12.97
C GLY A 175 21.44 -3.73 12.17
N SER A 176 21.38 -4.60 11.16
CA SER A 176 22.53 -4.99 10.34
C SER A 176 22.24 -4.91 8.84
N ALA A 177 23.28 -4.56 8.09
CA ALA A 177 23.25 -4.61 6.63
C ALA A 177 23.05 -6.04 6.13
N PHE A 178 22.47 -6.19 4.94
CA PHE A 178 22.47 -7.48 4.24
C PHE A 178 23.90 -7.97 3.99
N SER A 179 24.12 -9.27 4.24
CA SER A 179 25.28 -9.99 3.73
C SER A 179 25.24 -10.11 2.19
N THR A 180 26.40 -10.11 1.53
CA THR A 180 26.55 -10.41 0.09
C THR A 180 26.51 -11.92 -0.15
N ASN A 181 25.43 -12.57 0.28
CA ASN A 181 25.23 -14.01 0.22
C ASN A 181 23.85 -14.36 -0.35
N TYR A 182 23.54 -15.66 -0.42
CA TYR A 182 22.25 -16.14 -0.88
C TYR A 182 21.19 -16.06 0.23
N TYR A 183 19.99 -15.62 -0.15
CA TYR A 183 18.81 -15.53 0.72
C TYR A 183 17.69 -16.40 0.18
N TRP A 184 17.02 -17.11 1.08
CA TRP A 184 15.82 -17.86 0.73
C TRP A 184 14.63 -16.93 0.46
N SER A 185 13.85 -17.28 -0.57
CA SER A 185 12.48 -16.80 -0.72
C SER A 185 11.50 -17.88 -0.25
N SER A 186 10.22 -17.54 -0.07
CA SER A 186 9.12 -18.47 0.19
C SER A 186 8.60 -19.16 -1.06
N THR A 187 9.19 -18.91 -2.23
CA THR A 187 8.72 -19.50 -3.48
C THR A 187 9.36 -20.87 -3.71
N GLU A 188 8.53 -21.92 -3.70
CA GLU A 188 8.87 -23.29 -4.06
C GLU A 188 9.04 -23.42 -5.58
N PHE A 189 10.13 -24.07 -6.00
CA PHE A 189 10.36 -24.39 -7.42
C PHE A 189 9.89 -25.80 -7.76
N ALA A 190 10.23 -26.78 -6.91
CA ALA A 190 9.85 -28.17 -7.05
C ALA A 190 9.95 -28.91 -5.72
N LEU A 191 9.67 -30.23 -5.72
CA LEU A 191 9.70 -31.09 -4.53
C LEU A 191 10.95 -30.86 -3.65
N ASN A 192 12.14 -30.87 -4.27
CA ASN A 192 13.42 -30.73 -3.57
C ASN A 192 14.02 -29.33 -3.65
N PHE A 193 13.42 -28.40 -4.40
CA PHE A 193 14.06 -27.14 -4.78
C PHE A 193 13.21 -25.92 -4.40
N ALA A 194 13.86 -24.87 -3.92
CA ALA A 194 13.24 -23.58 -3.64
C ALA A 194 14.03 -22.44 -4.28
N LEU A 195 13.38 -21.30 -4.52
CA LEU A 195 13.98 -20.12 -5.12
C LEU A 195 14.71 -19.27 -4.08
N LEU A 196 15.81 -18.69 -4.52
CA LEU A 196 16.73 -17.88 -3.72
C LEU A 196 17.35 -16.77 -4.57
N GLN A 197 17.91 -15.77 -3.90
CA GLN A 197 18.59 -14.64 -4.56
C GLN A 197 19.96 -14.37 -3.96
N TYR A 198 20.94 -14.10 -4.82
CA TYR A 198 22.28 -13.70 -4.42
C TYR A 198 22.37 -12.19 -4.25
N PHE A 199 22.64 -11.72 -3.03
CA PHE A 199 22.67 -10.28 -2.72
C PHE A 199 23.98 -9.60 -3.13
N TYR A 200 24.95 -10.34 -3.68
CA TYR A 200 26.15 -9.74 -4.27
C TYR A 200 25.88 -9.10 -5.65
N ASN A 201 25.03 -9.73 -6.47
CA ASN A 201 24.80 -9.30 -7.86
C ASN A 201 23.35 -9.41 -8.34
N GLY A 202 22.42 -9.78 -7.46
CA GLY A 202 20.99 -9.87 -7.76
C GLY A 202 20.58 -11.15 -8.49
N PHE A 203 21.50 -12.08 -8.74
CA PHE A 203 21.19 -13.32 -9.46
C PHE A 203 20.16 -14.17 -8.71
N GLN A 204 19.08 -14.54 -9.39
CA GLN A 204 18.03 -15.40 -8.84
C GLN A 204 18.12 -16.80 -9.45
N ASN A 205 18.02 -17.83 -8.62
CA ASN A 205 18.06 -19.24 -9.05
C ASN A 205 17.26 -20.12 -8.06
N TYR A 206 17.33 -21.43 -8.22
CA TYR A 206 16.89 -22.41 -7.23
C TYR A 206 18.06 -23.25 -6.72
N ASN A 207 17.90 -23.82 -5.52
CA ASN A 207 18.78 -24.87 -5.00
C ASN A 207 18.00 -25.80 -4.06
N ASN A 208 18.65 -26.87 -3.62
CA ASN A 208 18.07 -27.88 -2.75
C ASN A 208 17.62 -27.26 -1.43
N LYS A 209 16.41 -27.62 -1.00
CA LYS A 209 15.79 -27.13 0.23
C LYS A 209 16.57 -27.46 1.49
N ASN A 210 17.48 -28.44 1.44
CA ASN A 210 18.32 -28.86 2.56
C ASN A 210 19.61 -28.03 2.70
N VAL A 211 19.94 -27.16 1.75
CA VAL A 211 21.08 -26.25 1.85
C VAL A 211 20.70 -25.07 2.74
N THR A 212 21.68 -24.56 3.49
CA THR A 212 21.48 -23.45 4.41
C THR A 212 21.79 -22.12 3.76
N TYR A 213 20.85 -21.17 3.83
CA TYR A 213 21.02 -19.80 3.33
C TYR A 213 20.44 -18.77 4.31
N TYR A 214 20.67 -17.49 4.03
CA TYR A 214 20.23 -16.39 4.87
C TYR A 214 18.71 -16.20 4.78
N VAL A 215 18.12 -15.61 5.83
CA VAL A 215 16.71 -15.26 5.89
C VAL A 215 16.56 -13.86 6.50
N ARG A 216 15.84 -12.99 5.79
CA ARG A 216 15.34 -11.73 6.35
C ARG A 216 13.83 -11.67 6.15
N ALA A 217 13.12 -11.60 7.27
CA ALA A 217 11.68 -11.59 7.32
C ALA A 217 11.11 -10.26 6.81
N VAL A 218 9.92 -10.32 6.26
CA VAL A 218 9.15 -9.16 5.80
C VAL A 218 7.75 -9.17 6.41
N ARG A 219 7.07 -8.02 6.40
CA ARG A 219 5.66 -7.91 6.76
C ARG A 219 4.98 -6.78 6.00
N ALA A 220 3.66 -6.84 5.93
CA ALA A 220 2.83 -5.78 5.36
C ALA A 220 2.41 -4.76 6.43
N PHE A 221 2.06 -3.56 5.99
CA PHE A 221 1.43 -2.51 6.80
C PHE A 221 0.34 -1.80 6.01
#